data_AF-A0A2C7A5W2-F1
#
_entry.id   AF-A0A2C7A5W2-F1
#
_cell.length_a   1.000
_cell.length_b   1.000
_cell.length_c   1.000
_cell.angle_alpha   90.00
_cell.angle_beta   90.00
_cell.angle_gamma   90.00
#
_symmetry.space_group_name_H-M   'P 1'
#
loop_
_entity.id
_entity.type
_entity.pdbx_description
1 polymer ?
#
loop_
_entity_poly.entity_id
_entity_poly.type
_entity_poly.pdbx_seq_one_letter_code
_entity_poly.pdbx_strand_id
1 'polypeptide(L)'
;MSRPERQGRLELDAPLRRPLPRPDAEALVALLTGHALARPPAHPLFSVPEASAVLMGESLDHLTHGSRILQEEDGPRLCASASLPARPGLMEAALDWLGGLLRLEPGEVAGFTVPAGSHRHDVRLLVWDGGRLRPLGALPDLRAGALEGGCSMEAFRRAAGLPDVGEPPGVLRPVMRRVALAQLRRQALPVSQALLDGAFDGQVLFRAWLAAAAEAAQGFTTAAPPLALHVA
;
A
#
# COMPACT_ATOMS: atom_id res chain seq x y z
N MET A 1 33.45 5.93 -6.69
CA MET A 1 32.41 6.20 -5.69
C MET A 1 31.14 5.50 -6.13
N SER A 2 30.71 4.48 -5.39
CA SER A 2 29.46 3.77 -5.66
C SER A 2 28.28 4.74 -5.48
N ARG A 3 27.35 4.79 -6.43
CA ARG A 3 26.10 5.54 -6.21
C ARG A 3 25.43 4.99 -4.95
N PRO A 4 24.90 5.83 -4.04
CA PRO A 4 24.13 5.34 -2.91
C PRO A 4 22.97 4.49 -3.45
N GLU A 5 22.84 3.28 -2.92
CA GLU A 5 21.73 2.39 -3.30
C GLU A 5 20.41 3.07 -2.98
N ARG A 6 19.48 3.04 -3.95
CA ARG A 6 18.16 3.62 -3.75
C ARG A 6 17.43 2.88 -2.64
N GLN A 7 17.04 3.61 -1.60
CA GLN A 7 16.24 3.10 -0.50
C GLN A 7 14.87 2.62 -1.00
N GLY A 8 14.31 1.62 -0.32
CA GLY A 8 12.90 1.26 -0.48
C GLY A 8 12.01 2.27 0.24
N ARG A 9 10.71 2.28 -0.09
CA ARG A 9 9.69 3.08 0.59
C ARG A 9 8.62 2.18 1.18
N LEU A 10 8.16 2.52 2.37
CA LEU A 10 6.99 1.96 3.03
C LEU A 10 6.05 3.11 3.39
N GLU A 11 4.82 3.03 2.90
CA GLU A 11 3.69 3.84 3.34
C GLU A 11 2.59 2.91 3.82
N LEU A 12 2.07 3.15 5.01
CA LEU A 12 0.98 2.38 5.58
C LEU A 12 0.13 3.27 6.46
N ASP A 13 -1.18 3.04 6.44
CA ASP A 13 -2.08 3.72 7.34
C ASP A 13 -3.33 2.88 7.61
N ALA A 14 -3.35 2.29 8.79
CA ALA A 14 -4.34 1.31 9.18
C ALA A 14 -4.59 1.33 10.70
N PRO A 15 -5.80 0.94 11.14
CA PRO A 15 -6.11 0.85 12.55
C PRO A 15 -5.24 -0.22 13.23
N LEU A 16 -4.81 0.04 14.46
CA LEU A 16 -4.09 -0.93 15.29
C LEU A 16 -5.05 -1.93 15.92
N ARG A 17 -4.61 -3.19 16.07
CA ARG A 17 -5.34 -4.18 16.88
C ARG A 17 -5.31 -3.77 18.35
N ARG A 18 -6.40 -4.07 19.07
CA ARG A 18 -6.52 -3.81 20.51
C ARG A 18 -6.90 -5.11 21.25
N PRO A 19 -6.20 -5.48 22.33
CA PRO A 19 -4.94 -4.89 22.82
C PRO A 19 -3.73 -5.33 21.97
N LEU A 20 -2.66 -4.51 21.96
CA LEU A 20 -1.34 -4.96 21.49
C LEU A 20 -0.63 -5.71 22.62
N PRO A 21 0.08 -6.82 22.33
CA PRO A 21 1.01 -7.42 23.29
C PRO A 21 2.02 -6.37 23.76
N ARG A 22 2.30 -6.34 25.07
CA ARG A 22 3.17 -5.33 25.67
C ARG A 22 4.54 -5.20 24.97
N PRO A 23 5.25 -6.29 24.61
CA PRO A 23 6.52 -6.17 23.88
C PRO A 23 6.38 -5.46 22.53
N ASP A 24 5.30 -5.74 21.79
CA ASP A 24 5.03 -5.10 20.50
C ASP A 24 4.69 -3.61 20.66
N ALA A 25 3.91 -3.27 21.69
CA ALA A 25 3.54 -1.89 21.99
C ALA A 25 4.76 -1.05 22.40
N GLU A 26 5.60 -1.57 23.29
CA GLU A 26 6.87 -0.93 23.69
C GLU A 26 7.80 -0.77 22.48
N ALA A 27 7.85 -1.78 21.61
CA ALA A 27 8.68 -1.72 20.42
C ALA A 27 8.21 -0.69 19.40
N LEU A 28 6.90 -0.62 19.17
CA LEU A 28 6.29 0.39 18.30
C LEU A 28 6.61 1.80 18.78
N VAL A 29 6.44 2.09 20.07
CA VAL A 29 6.74 3.40 20.65
C VAL A 29 8.23 3.73 20.52
N ALA A 30 9.12 2.79 20.82
CA ALA A 30 10.56 3.01 20.72
C ALA A 30 11.00 3.32 19.28
N LEU A 31 10.51 2.56 18.30
CA LEU A 31 10.80 2.80 16.88
C LEU A 31 10.27 4.17 16.39
N LEU A 32 9.05 4.55 16.79
CA LEU A 32 8.46 5.85 16.42
C LEU A 32 9.20 7.04 17.02
N THR A 33 9.83 6.84 18.19
CA THR A 33 10.53 7.91 18.93
C THR A 33 12.05 7.85 18.75
N GLY A 34 12.56 6.91 17.97
CA GLY A 34 13.99 6.70 17.73
C GLY A 34 14.78 6.24 18.95
N HIS A 35 14.13 5.61 19.93
CA HIS A 35 14.78 5.06 21.11
C HIS A 35 15.21 3.61 20.92
N ALA A 36 16.28 3.22 21.61
CA ALA A 36 16.73 1.84 21.67
C ALA A 36 15.73 0.97 22.46
N LEU A 37 15.53 -0.27 21.98
CA LEU A 37 14.71 -1.26 22.66
C LEU A 37 15.47 -1.85 23.84
N ALA A 38 14.96 -1.67 25.06
CA ALA A 38 15.50 -2.34 26.23
C ALA A 38 15.35 -3.87 26.14
N ARG A 39 14.23 -4.34 25.56
CA ARG A 39 13.97 -5.74 25.26
C ARG A 39 13.23 -5.85 23.92
N PRO A 40 13.90 -6.23 22.83
CA PRO A 40 13.24 -6.37 21.55
C PRO A 40 12.23 -7.54 21.56
N PRO A 41 11.12 -7.44 20.80
CA PRO A 41 10.24 -8.58 20.56
C PRO A 41 11.00 -9.76 19.94
N ALA A 42 10.50 -10.98 20.19
CA ALA A 42 11.02 -12.20 19.60
C ALA A 42 10.59 -12.34 18.12
N HIS A 43 10.88 -11.33 17.31
CA HIS A 43 10.57 -11.28 15.89
C HIS A 43 11.86 -11.09 15.08
N PRO A 44 12.06 -11.78 13.93
CA PRO A 44 13.30 -11.72 13.14
C PRO A 44 13.73 -10.30 12.76
N LEU A 45 12.77 -9.38 12.57
CA LEU A 45 13.04 -7.96 12.32
C LEU A 45 14.00 -7.37 13.34
N PHE A 46 13.87 -7.66 14.63
CA PHE A 46 14.70 -7.04 15.67
C PHE A 46 16.07 -7.70 15.84
N SER A 47 16.38 -8.71 15.02
CA SER A 47 17.73 -9.29 14.94
C SER A 47 18.64 -8.54 13.96
N VAL A 48 18.09 -7.67 13.12
CA VAL A 48 18.87 -6.86 12.18
C VAL A 48 19.12 -5.44 12.73
N PRO A 49 20.35 -4.89 12.60
CA PRO A 49 20.67 -3.54 13.07
C PRO A 49 19.79 -2.44 12.46
N GLU A 50 19.36 -2.63 11.22
CA GLU A 50 18.56 -1.66 10.46
C GLU A 50 17.07 -1.66 10.85
N ALA A 51 16.65 -2.48 11.83
CA ALA A 51 15.26 -2.50 12.33
C ALA A 51 14.78 -1.13 12.81
N SER A 52 15.69 -0.31 13.35
CA SER A 52 15.40 1.05 13.79
C SER A 52 14.88 1.93 12.65
N ALA A 53 15.30 1.70 11.40
CA ALA A 53 14.90 2.48 10.25
C ALA A 53 13.45 2.21 9.78
N VAL A 54 12.77 1.19 10.33
CA VAL A 54 11.45 0.75 9.83
C VAL A 54 10.35 1.81 10.01
N LEU A 55 10.46 2.63 11.04
CA LEU A 55 9.54 3.74 11.30
C LEU A 55 10.24 5.10 11.43
N MET A 56 11.58 5.11 11.42
CA MET A 56 12.37 6.33 11.40
C MET A 56 12.62 6.75 9.94
N GLY A 57 11.96 7.82 9.51
CA GLY A 57 12.17 8.39 8.18
C GLY A 57 11.58 9.78 8.08
N GLU A 58 12.31 10.66 7.40
CA GLU A 58 11.77 11.94 6.95
C GLU A 58 10.73 11.67 5.88
N SER A 59 9.54 12.27 6.05
CA SER A 59 8.57 12.29 4.98
C SER A 59 9.04 13.22 3.87
N LEU A 60 8.93 12.77 2.63
CA LEU A 60 9.15 13.62 1.45
C LEU A 60 7.88 14.38 1.04
N ASP A 61 6.71 14.01 1.59
CA ASP A 61 5.46 14.73 1.37
C ASP A 61 5.16 15.63 2.57
N HIS A 62 4.95 16.91 2.32
CA HIS A 62 4.62 17.93 3.31
C HIS A 62 3.30 17.63 4.07
N LEU A 63 2.55 16.60 3.66
CA LEU A 63 1.27 16.17 4.22
C LEU A 63 1.43 15.10 5.32
N THR A 64 2.52 14.33 5.33
CA THR A 64 2.76 13.31 6.36
C THR A 64 3.89 13.75 7.29
N HIS A 65 3.58 14.17 8.51
CA HIS A 65 4.55 14.44 9.59
C HIS A 65 5.36 13.20 10.08
N GLY A 66 5.80 12.33 9.17
CA GLY A 66 6.47 11.06 9.49
C GLY A 66 5.54 10.00 10.09
N SER A 67 6.14 8.89 10.51
CA SER A 67 5.44 7.78 11.17
C SER A 67 4.90 8.19 12.53
N ARG A 68 3.63 7.91 12.83
CA ARG A 68 2.95 8.29 14.07
C ARG A 68 1.73 7.43 14.36
N ILE A 69 1.23 7.52 15.59
CA ILE A 69 -0.08 6.98 15.98
C ILE A 69 -1.07 8.14 16.10
N LEU A 70 -2.17 8.07 15.34
CA LEU A 70 -3.32 8.96 15.47
C LEU A 70 -4.36 8.34 16.41
N GLN A 71 -5.02 9.17 17.21
CA GLN A 71 -6.19 8.74 17.99
C GLN A 71 -7.44 9.14 17.22
N GLU A 72 -8.24 8.16 16.79
CA GLU A 72 -9.54 8.36 16.14
C GLU A 72 -10.65 7.84 17.05
N GLU A 73 -11.90 8.22 16.74
CA GLU A 73 -13.09 7.76 17.48
C GLU A 73 -13.18 6.22 17.52
N ASP A 74 -12.84 5.57 16.41
CA ASP A 74 -12.90 4.10 16.24
C ASP A 74 -11.66 3.36 16.79
N GLY A 75 -10.63 4.08 17.24
CA GLY A 75 -9.41 3.50 17.77
C GLY A 75 -8.11 4.19 17.34
N PRO A 76 -6.94 3.62 17.69
CA PRO A 76 -5.67 4.19 17.37
C PRO A 76 -5.26 3.72 15.98
N ARG A 77 -4.72 4.63 15.18
CA ARG A 77 -4.33 4.35 13.80
C ARG A 77 -2.84 4.55 13.64
N LEU A 78 -2.17 3.57 13.04
CA LEU A 78 -0.75 3.68 12.73
C LEU A 78 -0.61 4.24 11.32
N CYS A 79 -0.05 5.45 11.21
CA CYS A 79 0.46 5.98 9.95
C CYS A 79 1.98 5.73 9.95
N ALA A 80 2.50 4.96 9.01
CA ALA A 80 3.92 4.71 8.83
C ALA A 80 4.38 5.26 7.48
N SER A 81 5.44 6.06 7.52
CA SER A 81 6.10 6.65 6.35
C SER A 81 7.59 6.51 6.57
N ALA A 82 8.23 5.56 5.89
CA ALA A 82 9.64 5.26 6.13
C ALA A 82 10.40 4.93 4.84
N SER A 83 11.66 5.37 4.80
CA SER A 83 12.60 4.98 3.77
C SER A 83 13.54 3.92 4.32
N LEU A 84 13.52 2.73 3.71
CA LEU A 84 14.23 1.56 4.21
C LEU A 84 15.53 1.34 3.42
N PRO A 85 16.65 1.00 4.08
CA PRO A 85 17.87 0.64 3.38
C PRO A 85 17.65 -0.61 2.50
N ALA A 86 18.47 -0.75 1.46
CA ALA A 86 18.44 -1.85 0.50
C ALA A 86 18.99 -3.17 1.10
N ARG A 87 18.40 -3.62 2.21
CA ARG A 87 18.80 -4.81 2.95
C ARG A 87 17.88 -5.99 2.60
N PRO A 88 18.42 -7.13 2.15
CA PRO A 88 17.61 -8.31 1.86
C PRO A 88 16.76 -8.73 3.07
N GLY A 89 15.47 -8.96 2.87
CA GLY A 89 14.55 -9.42 3.90
C GLY A 89 14.05 -8.34 4.86
N LEU A 90 14.61 -7.12 4.85
CA LEU A 90 14.21 -6.06 5.78
C LEU A 90 12.78 -5.60 5.52
N MET A 91 12.42 -5.34 4.26
CA MET A 91 11.05 -4.93 3.89
C MET A 91 10.06 -6.03 4.24
N GLU A 92 10.37 -7.29 3.93
CA GLU A 92 9.50 -8.42 4.22
C GLU A 92 9.29 -8.60 5.73
N ALA A 93 10.36 -8.53 6.53
CA ALA A 93 10.28 -8.63 7.98
C ALA A 93 9.57 -7.43 8.62
N ALA A 94 9.72 -6.23 8.05
CA ALA A 94 8.97 -5.04 8.46
C ALA A 94 7.47 -5.21 8.21
N LEU A 95 7.08 -5.66 7.01
CA LEU A 95 5.68 -5.90 6.66
C LEU A 95 5.04 -7.01 7.49
N ASP A 96 5.78 -8.07 7.82
CA ASP A 96 5.32 -9.18 8.66
C ASP A 96 5.03 -8.69 10.09
N TRP A 97 6.01 -8.02 10.71
CA TRP A 97 5.83 -7.49 12.07
C TRP A 97 4.73 -6.42 12.13
N LEU A 98 4.78 -5.41 11.25
CA LEU A 98 3.79 -4.35 11.20
C LEU A 98 2.41 -4.91 10.93
N GLY A 99 2.26 -5.84 9.98
CA GLY A 99 1.00 -6.50 9.69
C GLY A 99 0.40 -7.19 10.92
N GLY A 100 1.25 -7.79 11.76
CA GLY A 100 0.85 -8.35 13.04
C GLY A 100 0.25 -7.33 14.02
N LEU A 101 0.51 -6.03 13.87
CA LEU A 101 -0.02 -4.97 14.75
C LEU A 101 -1.36 -4.39 14.30
N LEU A 102 -1.78 -4.66 13.06
CA LEU A 102 -2.92 -3.99 12.44
C LEU A 102 -4.22 -4.77 12.62
N ARG A 103 -5.33 -4.05 12.65
CA ARG A 103 -6.68 -4.59 12.60
C ARG A 103 -7.17 -4.50 11.16
N LEU A 104 -6.83 -5.50 10.35
CA LEU A 104 -7.21 -5.56 8.94
C LEU A 104 -8.08 -6.78 8.64
N GLU A 105 -8.97 -6.62 7.68
CA GLU A 105 -9.76 -7.69 7.10
C GLU A 105 -9.20 -8.16 5.75
N PRO A 106 -9.44 -9.42 5.35
CA PRO A 106 -8.96 -9.92 4.06
C PRO A 106 -9.38 -9.02 2.89
N GLY A 107 -8.39 -8.67 2.05
CA GLY A 107 -8.55 -7.80 0.90
C GLY A 107 -8.39 -6.31 1.19
N GLU A 108 -8.24 -5.90 2.45
CA GLU A 108 -8.04 -4.48 2.75
C GLU A 108 -6.69 -4.00 2.22
N VAL A 109 -6.73 -2.87 1.52
CA VAL A 109 -5.56 -2.12 1.10
C VAL A 109 -5.14 -1.25 2.27
N ALA A 110 -3.91 -1.40 2.74
CA ALA A 110 -3.40 -0.70 3.93
C ALA A 110 -2.34 0.36 3.61
N GLY A 111 -1.91 0.48 2.36
CA GLY A 111 -0.85 1.40 1.94
C GLY A 111 -0.11 0.88 0.71
N PHE A 112 1.18 1.21 0.59
CA PHE A 112 2.02 0.77 -0.52
C PHE A 112 3.50 0.64 -0.15
N THR A 113 4.26 -0.02 -1.02
CA THR A 113 5.73 -0.04 -0.97
C THR A 113 6.33 0.33 -2.31
N VAL A 114 7.58 0.80 -2.27
CA VAL A 114 8.48 0.86 -3.42
C VAL A 114 9.70 0.01 -3.06
N PRO A 115 10.03 -1.05 -3.81
CA PRO A 115 11.20 -1.87 -3.50
C PRO A 115 12.50 -1.08 -3.64
N ALA A 116 13.51 -1.43 -2.84
CA ALA A 116 14.84 -0.84 -2.96
C ALA A 116 15.45 -1.08 -4.36
N GLY A 117 16.32 -0.18 -4.81
CA GLY A 117 16.92 -0.24 -6.14
C GLY A 117 15.97 0.05 -7.31
N SER A 118 14.66 0.17 -7.06
CA SER A 118 13.63 0.35 -8.08
C SER A 118 13.40 1.83 -8.42
N HIS A 119 12.57 2.09 -9.41
CA HIS A 119 12.08 3.44 -9.68
C HIS A 119 10.85 3.73 -8.82
N ARG A 120 10.58 5.01 -8.55
CA ARG A 120 9.36 5.43 -7.83
C ARG A 120 8.06 4.95 -8.47
N HIS A 121 8.10 4.51 -9.73
CA HIS A 121 6.97 3.99 -10.49
C HIS A 121 6.70 2.50 -10.20
N ASP A 122 7.63 1.80 -9.55
CA ASP A 122 7.47 0.41 -9.10
C ASP A 122 6.65 0.31 -7.80
N VAL A 123 5.68 1.20 -7.63
CA VAL A 123 4.75 1.20 -6.49
C VAL A 123 3.96 -0.11 -6.48
N ARG A 124 3.80 -0.68 -5.30
CA ARG A 124 3.02 -1.90 -5.05
C ARG A 124 2.07 -1.66 -3.90
N LEU A 125 0.77 -1.77 -4.15
CA LEU A 125 -0.24 -1.69 -3.10
C LEU A 125 -0.04 -2.83 -2.09
N LEU A 126 -0.16 -2.52 -0.80
CA LEU A 126 -0.12 -3.48 0.28
C LEU A 126 -1.53 -3.95 0.61
N VAL A 127 -1.77 -5.25 0.47
CA VAL A 127 -3.08 -5.86 0.74
C VAL A 127 -2.94 -6.90 1.84
N TRP A 128 -3.89 -6.92 2.77
CA TRP A 128 -4.00 -7.98 3.76
C TRP A 128 -4.55 -9.26 3.14
N ASP A 129 -3.79 -10.36 3.18
CA ASP A 129 -4.24 -11.66 2.63
C ASP A 129 -5.09 -12.48 3.62
N GLY A 130 -5.20 -12.03 4.87
CA GLY A 130 -5.84 -12.73 5.99
C GLY A 130 -4.87 -13.16 7.07
N GLY A 131 -3.56 -13.19 6.80
CA GLY A 131 -2.52 -13.47 7.80
C GLY A 131 -1.33 -12.51 7.76
N ARG A 132 -1.05 -11.87 6.62
CA ARG A 132 0.05 -10.91 6.47
C ARG A 132 -0.23 -9.86 5.40
N LEU A 133 0.53 -8.77 5.45
CA LEU A 133 0.57 -7.79 4.37
C LEU A 133 1.34 -8.36 3.17
N ARG A 134 0.75 -8.22 1.99
CA ARG A 134 1.30 -8.71 0.73
C ARG A 134 1.33 -7.57 -0.29
N PRO A 135 2.49 -7.25 -0.89
CA PRO A 135 2.52 -6.34 -2.02
C PRO A 135 1.86 -7.01 -3.23
N LEU A 136 1.00 -6.27 -3.94
CA LEU A 136 0.54 -6.64 -5.27
C LEU A 136 1.66 -6.47 -6.31
N GLY A 137 1.34 -6.81 -7.56
CA GLY A 137 2.21 -6.45 -8.70
C GLY A 137 2.37 -4.93 -8.84
N ALA A 138 3.39 -4.52 -9.59
CA ALA A 138 3.63 -3.12 -9.87
C ALA A 138 2.40 -2.44 -10.50
N LEU A 139 2.20 -1.17 -10.14
CA LEU A 139 1.26 -0.31 -10.83
C LEU A 139 1.76 -0.04 -12.27
N PRO A 140 0.86 0.10 -13.25
CA PRO A 140 1.26 0.48 -14.60
C PRO A 140 1.93 1.86 -14.62
N ASP A 141 2.91 2.03 -15.50
CA ASP A 141 3.44 3.35 -15.82
C ASP A 141 2.48 4.09 -16.74
N LEU A 142 1.63 4.92 -16.13
CA LEU A 142 0.65 5.73 -16.84
C LEU A 142 1.25 7.01 -17.45
N ARG A 143 2.52 7.35 -17.16
CA ARG A 143 3.18 8.56 -17.68
C ARG A 143 3.80 8.34 -19.06
N ALA A 144 4.14 7.10 -19.39
CA ALA A 144 4.81 6.75 -20.64
C ALA A 144 3.87 6.60 -21.84
N GLY A 145 2.59 6.98 -21.72
CA GLY A 145 1.60 6.68 -22.75
C GLY A 145 1.35 5.17 -22.90
N ALA A 146 1.75 4.33 -21.94
CA ALA A 146 1.77 2.86 -22.07
C ALA A 146 0.38 2.18 -22.09
N LEU A 147 -0.71 2.96 -22.20
CA LEU A 147 -2.00 2.47 -22.69
C LEU A 147 -2.22 2.84 -24.17
N GLU A 148 -1.16 3.12 -24.93
CA GLU A 148 -1.20 3.34 -26.37
C GLU A 148 -1.82 2.10 -27.05
N GLY A 149 -3.09 2.22 -27.44
CA GLY A 149 -3.90 1.14 -28.03
C GLY A 149 -4.82 0.38 -27.06
N GLY A 150 -4.88 0.77 -25.78
CA GLY A 150 -5.73 0.15 -24.76
C GLY A 150 -7.13 0.77 -24.63
N CYS A 151 -8.04 0.10 -23.92
CA CYS A 151 -9.36 0.63 -23.59
C CYS A 151 -9.28 1.79 -22.57
N SER A 152 -10.21 2.73 -22.64
CA SER A 152 -10.31 3.83 -21.67
C SER A 152 -10.64 3.30 -20.27
N MET A 153 -10.19 4.01 -19.23
CA MET A 153 -10.53 3.64 -17.85
C MET A 153 -12.03 3.69 -17.57
N GLU A 154 -12.77 4.59 -18.21
CA GLU A 154 -14.23 4.66 -18.09
C GLU A 154 -14.90 3.41 -18.70
N ALA A 155 -14.56 3.07 -19.94
CA ALA A 155 -15.07 1.87 -20.60
C ALA A 155 -14.70 0.60 -19.81
N PHE A 156 -13.46 0.51 -19.33
CA PHE A 156 -13.02 -0.59 -18.47
C PHE A 156 -13.85 -0.68 -17.19
N ARG A 157 -14.06 0.42 -16.45
CA ARG A 157 -14.87 0.40 -15.22
C ARG A 157 -16.28 -0.11 -15.50
N ARG A 158 -16.93 0.41 -16.55
CA ARG A 158 -18.27 -0.05 -16.96
C ARG A 158 -18.25 -1.54 -17.32
N ALA A 159 -17.28 -1.96 -18.13
CA ALA A 159 -17.11 -3.35 -18.55
C ALA A 159 -16.88 -4.32 -17.38
N ALA A 160 -16.15 -3.88 -16.36
CA ALA A 160 -15.81 -4.66 -15.16
C ALA A 160 -16.82 -4.51 -14.01
N GLY A 161 -17.86 -3.68 -14.18
CA GLY A 161 -18.83 -3.36 -13.12
C GLY A 161 -18.16 -2.76 -11.88
N LEU A 162 -17.18 -1.87 -12.09
CA LEU A 162 -16.47 -1.16 -11.04
C LEU A 162 -17.10 0.22 -10.80
N PRO A 163 -17.27 0.64 -9.54
CA PRO A 163 -17.78 1.97 -9.21
C PRO A 163 -16.76 3.05 -9.57
N ASP A 164 -17.28 4.28 -9.65
CA ASP A 164 -16.48 5.48 -9.82
C ASP A 164 -15.66 5.72 -8.55
N VAL A 165 -14.41 6.17 -8.70
CA VAL A 165 -13.52 6.35 -7.52
C VAL A 165 -13.97 7.49 -6.60
N GLY A 166 -14.91 8.33 -7.03
CA GLY A 166 -15.54 9.37 -6.21
C GLY A 166 -16.75 8.89 -5.40
N GLU A 167 -17.15 7.62 -5.54
CA GLU A 167 -18.23 7.03 -4.76
C GLU A 167 -17.88 6.99 -3.26
N PRO A 168 -18.88 6.98 -2.35
CA PRO A 168 -18.60 7.01 -0.93
C PRO A 168 -17.87 5.72 -0.47
N PRO A 169 -17.08 5.79 0.62
CA PRO A 169 -16.29 4.65 1.10
C PRO A 169 -17.11 3.36 1.34
N GLY A 170 -18.39 3.47 1.71
CA GLY A 170 -19.29 2.33 1.90
C GLY A 170 -19.56 1.53 0.61
N VAL A 171 -19.49 2.17 -0.56
CA VAL A 171 -19.63 1.53 -1.88
C VAL A 171 -18.27 1.05 -2.38
N LEU A 172 -17.22 1.89 -2.23
CA LEU A 172 -15.88 1.58 -2.72
C LEU A 172 -15.22 0.42 -2.00
N ARG A 173 -15.19 0.42 -0.67
CA ARG A 173 -14.38 -0.53 0.13
C ARG A 173 -14.74 -1.99 -0.13
N PRO A 174 -16.03 -2.41 -0.22
CA PRO A 174 -16.36 -3.79 -0.55
C PRO A 174 -15.84 -4.23 -1.92
N VAL A 175 -15.94 -3.36 -2.93
CA VAL A 175 -15.46 -3.66 -4.30
C VAL A 175 -13.95 -3.69 -4.35
N MET A 176 -13.28 -2.74 -3.68
CA MET A 176 -11.82 -2.73 -3.54
C MET A 176 -11.31 -4.04 -2.93
N ARG A 177 -11.92 -4.51 -1.83
CA ARG A 177 -11.53 -5.76 -1.18
C ARG A 177 -11.70 -6.97 -2.08
N ARG A 178 -12.82 -7.05 -2.81
CA ARG A 178 -13.06 -8.11 -3.80
C ARG A 178 -11.98 -8.12 -4.87
N VAL A 179 -11.68 -6.96 -5.45
CA VAL A 179 -10.65 -6.83 -6.50
C VAL A 179 -9.27 -7.19 -5.95
N ALA A 180 -8.89 -6.66 -4.79
CA ALA A 180 -7.60 -6.92 -4.15
C ALA A 180 -7.40 -8.40 -3.83
N LEU A 181 -8.42 -9.09 -3.29
CA LEU A 181 -8.36 -10.53 -3.05
C LEU A 181 -8.21 -11.32 -4.35
N ALA A 182 -8.92 -10.94 -5.41
CA ALA A 182 -8.77 -11.59 -6.71
C ALA A 182 -7.36 -11.39 -7.27
N GLN A 183 -6.77 -10.18 -7.14
CA GLN A 183 -5.37 -9.91 -7.53
C GLN A 183 -4.40 -10.82 -6.75
N LEU A 184 -4.54 -10.90 -5.43
CA LEU A 184 -3.68 -11.74 -4.57
C LEU A 184 -3.75 -13.22 -4.97
N ARG A 185 -4.96 -13.70 -5.28
CA ARG A 185 -5.23 -15.09 -5.63
C ARG A 185 -5.01 -15.38 -7.11
N ARG A 186 -4.57 -14.40 -7.90
CA ARG A 186 -4.42 -14.49 -9.37
C ARG A 186 -5.69 -14.98 -10.06
N GLN A 187 -6.84 -14.55 -9.57
CA GLN A 187 -8.15 -14.91 -10.10
C GLN A 187 -8.55 -13.92 -11.20
N ALA A 188 -9.17 -14.44 -12.25
CA ALA A 188 -9.78 -13.61 -13.28
C ALA A 188 -11.02 -12.91 -12.70
N LEU A 189 -11.15 -11.62 -12.99
CA LEU A 189 -12.35 -10.84 -12.70
C LEU A 189 -13.16 -10.71 -14.00
N PRO A 190 -14.49 -10.77 -13.93
CA PRO A 190 -15.33 -10.68 -15.11
C PRO A 190 -15.21 -9.30 -15.75
N VAL A 191 -15.10 -9.27 -17.07
CA VAL A 191 -15.08 -8.04 -17.89
C VAL A 191 -15.93 -8.30 -19.14
N SER A 192 -16.93 -7.45 -19.36
CA SER A 192 -17.76 -7.49 -20.56
C SER A 192 -16.99 -6.94 -21.76
N GLN A 193 -16.57 -7.84 -22.66
CA GLN A 193 -15.83 -7.47 -23.87
C GLN A 193 -16.63 -6.52 -24.78
N ALA A 194 -17.97 -6.64 -24.78
CA ALA A 194 -18.85 -5.79 -25.58
C ALA A 194 -18.88 -4.31 -25.12
N LEU A 195 -18.39 -4.02 -23.91
CA LEU A 195 -18.37 -2.68 -23.33
C LEU A 195 -16.99 -2.01 -23.40
N LEU A 196 -15.98 -2.71 -23.94
CA LEU A 196 -14.64 -2.16 -24.14
C LEU A 196 -14.58 -1.33 -25.43
N ASP A 197 -13.84 -0.23 -25.39
CA ASP A 197 -13.58 0.66 -26.52
C ASP A 197 -12.17 0.47 -27.12
N GLY A 198 -11.42 -0.54 -26.65
CA GLY A 198 -10.05 -0.82 -27.07
C GLY A 198 -9.50 -2.11 -26.49
N ALA A 199 -8.20 -2.36 -26.67
CA ALA A 199 -7.56 -3.57 -26.18
C ALA A 199 -7.52 -3.59 -24.64
N PHE A 200 -7.82 -4.75 -24.05
CA PHE A 200 -7.84 -4.92 -22.61
C PHE A 200 -6.60 -5.64 -22.10
N ASP A 201 -5.82 -4.97 -21.25
CA ASP A 201 -4.60 -5.53 -20.62
C ASP A 201 -4.87 -6.13 -19.23
N GLY A 202 -5.92 -6.94 -19.13
CA GLY A 202 -6.11 -7.88 -18.02
C GLY A 202 -6.04 -7.25 -16.62
N GLN A 203 -5.09 -7.76 -15.83
CA GLN A 203 -4.94 -7.46 -14.40
C GLN A 203 -4.37 -6.07 -14.12
N VAL A 204 -3.76 -5.42 -15.12
CA VAL A 204 -3.08 -4.13 -14.96
C VAL A 204 -4.08 -3.01 -14.67
N LEU A 205 -5.18 -2.95 -15.42
CA LEU A 205 -6.23 -1.93 -15.25
C LEU A 205 -6.97 -2.08 -13.92
N PHE A 206 -7.16 -3.31 -13.42
CA PHE A 206 -7.69 -3.54 -12.08
C PHE A 206 -6.78 -2.96 -10.99
N ARG A 207 -5.45 -3.08 -11.12
CA ARG A 207 -4.51 -2.47 -10.17
C ARG A 207 -4.50 -0.94 -10.28
N ALA A 208 -4.60 -0.39 -11.48
CA ALA A 208 -4.71 1.05 -11.69
C ALA A 208 -5.98 1.61 -11.03
N TRP A 209 -7.13 0.98 -11.26
CA TRP A 209 -8.38 1.35 -10.60
C TRP A 209 -8.28 1.21 -9.08
N LEU A 210 -7.71 0.11 -8.58
CA LEU A 210 -7.57 -0.11 -7.14
C LEU A 210 -6.69 0.95 -6.48
N ALA A 211 -5.62 1.40 -7.16
CA ALA A 211 -4.76 2.47 -6.67
C ALA A 211 -5.51 3.80 -6.57
N ALA A 212 -6.24 4.21 -7.61
CA ALA A 212 -7.05 5.44 -7.55
C ALA A 212 -8.19 5.35 -6.54
N ALA A 213 -8.85 4.19 -6.42
CA ALA A 213 -9.88 3.99 -5.41
C ALA A 213 -9.29 4.06 -3.99
N ALA A 214 -8.09 3.53 -3.76
CA ALA A 214 -7.39 3.64 -2.48
C ALA A 214 -6.97 5.07 -2.16
N GLU A 215 -6.46 5.81 -3.13
CA GLU A 215 -6.14 7.24 -3.00
C GLU A 215 -7.39 8.04 -2.61
N ALA A 216 -8.52 7.84 -3.31
CA ALA A 216 -9.76 8.55 -3.01
C ALA A 216 -10.37 8.16 -1.65
N ALA A 217 -10.31 6.88 -1.28
CA ALA A 217 -10.94 6.38 -0.05
C ALA A 217 -10.08 6.52 1.21
N GLN A 218 -8.76 6.67 1.07
CA GLN A 218 -7.81 6.60 2.18
C GLN A 218 -6.77 7.75 2.18
N GLY A 219 -6.64 8.51 1.09
CA GLY A 219 -5.79 9.69 1.03
C GLY A 219 -4.28 9.42 0.83
N PHE A 220 -3.83 8.17 0.64
CA PHE A 220 -2.42 7.90 0.34
C PHE A 220 -2.11 8.25 -1.10
N THR A 221 -1.22 9.23 -1.27
CA THR A 221 -0.68 9.66 -2.56
C THR A 221 0.33 8.61 -3.05
N THR A 222 -0.08 7.76 -3.98
CA THR A 222 0.91 7.06 -4.80
C THR A 222 1.55 8.09 -5.72
N ALA A 223 2.87 8.09 -5.93
CA ALA A 223 3.51 9.08 -6.81
C ALA A 223 3.10 8.98 -8.31
N ALA A 224 2.21 8.03 -8.64
CA ALA A 224 1.45 8.09 -9.88
C ALA A 224 0.61 9.38 -9.83
N PRO A 225 0.66 10.26 -10.85
CA PRO A 225 -0.22 11.41 -10.87
C PRO A 225 -1.64 10.89 -10.63
N PRO A 226 -2.49 11.62 -9.88
CA PRO A 226 -3.88 11.22 -9.72
C PRO A 226 -4.33 10.87 -11.13
N LEU A 227 -4.72 9.61 -11.33
CA LEU A 227 -5.32 9.19 -12.58
C LEU A 227 -6.23 10.35 -12.94
N ALA A 228 -5.92 11.05 -14.04
CA ALA A 228 -6.69 12.22 -14.43
C ALA A 228 -8.06 11.67 -14.87
N LEU A 229 -8.86 11.33 -13.86
CA LEU A 229 -10.26 10.91 -13.90
C LEU A 229 -11.11 12.17 -13.99
N HIS A 230 -10.50 13.29 -14.39
CA HIS A 230 -11.19 14.43 -14.95
C HIS A 230 -11.86 13.95 -16.23
N VAL A 231 -13.10 13.50 -16.04
CA VAL A 231 -14.28 13.94 -16.79
C VAL A 231 -13.90 15.05 -17.76
N ALA A 232 -13.86 14.71 -19.04
CA ALA A 232 -14.15 15.69 -20.08
C ALA A 232 -15.64 16.00 -20.03
#